data_AF-A0A940AQ48-F1
#
_entry.id   AF-A0A940AQ48-F1
#
_cell.length_a   1.000
_cell.length_b   1.000
_cell.length_c   1.000
_cell.angle_alpha   90.00
_cell.angle_beta   90.00
_cell.angle_gamma   90.00
#
_symmetry.space_group_name_H-M   'P 1'
#
loop_
_entity.id
_entity.type
_entity.pdbx_description
1 polymer ?
#
loop_
_entity_poly.entity_id
_entity_poly.type
_entity_poly.pdbx_seq_one_letter_code
_entity_poly.pdbx_strand_id
1 'polypeptide(L)'
;MAQARQTSPRRPGYLFLVCPDAQLIRQQAEAFAAQWPAASGTWERFCYWGDEEPPRAFWENLSLTGLLGTQRLVLVRQANQWNAAVWHRLSKALSQPLAGNFPMFCLEVGFEKGKFKVPAWLMKLPCWTFAEKQQWIWRSEGVTDKNIARFIQDEAARAGVKLSQETLARFADTVPRSAEVIANEIEKLALACPPGTVATPEHMSTGDWIPEARLFDCVDALMQGSEAAVWREFARISDIEDAA
;
A
#
# COMPACT_ATOMS: atom_id res chain seq x y z
N MET A 1 5.22 -8.26 44.90
CA MET A 1 4.43 -7.88 43.71
C MET A 1 5.33 -8.00 42.50
N ALA A 2 5.20 -9.08 41.71
CA ALA A 2 6.00 -9.27 40.51
C ALA A 2 5.43 -8.39 39.38
N GLN A 3 6.21 -7.41 38.93
CA GLN A 3 5.88 -6.66 37.72
C GLN A 3 5.88 -7.62 36.53
N ALA A 4 4.72 -7.75 35.88
CA ALA A 4 4.61 -8.44 34.61
C ALA A 4 5.58 -7.78 33.62
N ARG A 5 6.60 -8.53 33.18
CA ARG A 5 7.43 -8.13 32.05
C ARG A 5 6.51 -7.94 30.86
N GLN A 6 6.27 -6.71 30.45
CA GLN A 6 5.74 -6.41 29.12
C GLN A 6 6.77 -6.92 28.12
N THR A 7 6.59 -8.14 27.64
CA THR A 7 7.39 -8.67 26.53
C THR A 7 6.92 -7.95 25.28
N SER A 8 7.64 -6.91 24.87
CA SER A 8 7.48 -6.33 23.53
C SER A 8 7.47 -7.46 22.50
N PRO A 9 6.55 -7.45 21.52
CA PRO A 9 6.45 -8.52 20.54
C PRO A 9 7.80 -8.68 19.83
N ARG A 10 8.33 -9.90 19.84
CA ARG A 10 9.59 -10.25 19.20
C ARG A 10 9.54 -9.86 17.73
N ARG A 11 10.55 -9.12 17.25
CA ARG A 11 10.65 -8.66 15.85
C ARG A 11 10.57 -9.85 14.88
N PRO A 12 9.73 -9.76 13.82
CA PRO A 12 9.71 -10.73 12.74
C PRO A 12 11.08 -10.87 12.06
N GLY A 13 11.41 -12.09 11.60
CA GLY A 13 12.63 -12.31 10.81
C GLY A 13 12.53 -11.71 9.41
N TYR A 14 11.31 -11.62 8.88
CA TYR A 14 10.94 -11.01 7.61
C TYR A 14 9.43 -10.74 7.61
N LEU A 15 8.94 -9.95 6.66
CA LEU A 15 7.53 -9.66 6.50
C LEU A 15 7.08 -9.80 5.04
N PHE A 16 5.82 -10.18 4.86
CA PHE A 16 5.10 -10.02 3.60
C PHE A 16 4.09 -8.88 3.73
N LEU A 17 4.05 -8.01 2.73
CA LEU A 17 3.08 -6.93 2.63
C LEU A 17 2.28 -7.14 1.35
N VAL A 18 1.00 -7.51 1.47
CA VAL A 18 0.13 -7.85 0.34
C VAL A 18 -0.92 -6.78 0.17
N CYS A 19 -0.77 -5.94 -0.85
CA CYS A 19 -1.71 -4.85 -1.14
C CYS A 19 -1.53 -4.36 -2.57
N PRO A 20 -2.60 -4.04 -3.31
CA PRO A 20 -2.45 -3.46 -4.65
C PRO A 20 -1.94 -2.02 -4.61
N ASP A 21 -2.08 -1.32 -3.49
CA ASP A 21 -1.73 0.08 -3.33
C ASP A 21 -0.30 0.26 -2.79
N ALA A 22 0.57 0.84 -3.61
CA ALA A 22 1.97 1.06 -3.28
C ALA A 22 2.19 2.05 -2.14
N GLN A 23 1.32 3.05 -2.00
CA GLN A 23 1.43 4.06 -0.96
C GLN A 23 1.10 3.46 0.40
N LEU A 24 0.07 2.62 0.47
CA LEU A 24 -0.24 1.88 1.71
C LEU A 24 0.86 0.90 2.11
N ILE A 25 1.47 0.22 1.14
CA ILE A 25 2.65 -0.63 1.39
C ILE A 25 3.78 0.19 2.00
N ARG A 26 4.07 1.36 1.43
CA ARG A 26 5.13 2.25 1.92
C ARG A 26 4.85 2.69 3.36
N GLN A 27 3.65 3.23 3.62
CA GLN A 27 3.24 3.67 4.96
C GLN A 27 3.36 2.54 5.98
N GLN A 28 2.92 1.33 5.62
CA GLN A 28 3.00 0.17 6.51
C GLN A 28 4.45 -0.30 6.73
N ALA A 29 5.29 -0.30 5.70
CA ALA A 29 6.70 -0.64 5.82
C ALA A 29 7.44 0.34 6.75
N GLU A 30 7.15 1.65 6.62
CA GLU A 30 7.67 2.69 7.51
C GLU A 30 7.18 2.48 8.95
N ALA A 31 5.90 2.16 9.15
CA ALA A 31 5.34 1.86 10.46
C ALA A 31 6.02 0.64 11.12
N PHE A 32 6.28 -0.43 10.36
CA PHE A 32 7.02 -1.59 10.87
C PHE A 32 8.49 -1.28 11.17
N ALA A 33 9.15 -0.47 10.34
CA ALA A 33 10.52 -0.04 10.60
C ALA A 33 10.64 0.84 11.85
N ALA A 34 9.61 1.63 12.16
CA ALA A 34 9.51 2.43 13.39
C ALA A 34 9.16 1.56 14.61
N GLN A 35 8.27 0.58 14.45
CA GLN A 35 7.88 -0.36 15.51
C GLN A 35 9.08 -1.22 15.96
N TRP A 36 9.94 -1.61 15.02
CA TRP A 36 11.15 -2.36 15.30
C TRP A 36 12.37 -1.62 14.73
N PRO A 37 12.95 -0.68 15.49
CA PRO A 37 14.11 0.07 15.05
C PRO A 37 15.37 -0.81 15.00
N ALA A 38 16.34 -0.40 14.19
CA ALA A 38 17.67 -1.00 14.19
C ALA A 38 18.36 -0.77 15.55
N ALA A 39 19.23 -1.70 15.95
CA ALA A 39 20.04 -1.58 17.16
C ALA A 39 20.95 -0.33 17.16
N SER A 40 21.38 0.10 15.96
CA SER A 40 22.16 1.34 15.74
C SER A 40 21.30 2.62 15.75
N GLY A 41 19.98 2.51 15.90
CA GLY A 41 19.02 3.63 15.82
C GLY A 41 18.55 3.94 14.40
N THR A 42 19.34 3.61 13.36
CA THR A 42 18.97 3.84 11.96
C THR A 42 19.16 2.59 11.10
N TRP A 43 18.20 2.35 10.21
CA TRP A 43 18.27 1.31 9.19
C TRP A 43 19.06 1.81 7.97
N GLU A 44 20.02 1.01 7.51
CA GLU A 44 20.54 1.15 6.14
C GLU A 44 19.49 0.56 5.17
N ARG A 45 18.99 1.37 4.24
CA ARG A 45 17.81 1.01 3.43
C ARG A 45 18.20 0.62 2.01
N PHE A 46 17.72 -0.53 1.56
CA PHE A 46 17.85 -0.98 0.18
C PHE A 46 16.49 -1.33 -0.40
N CYS A 47 16.27 -0.95 -1.66
CA CYS A 47 15.06 -1.25 -2.40
C CYS A 47 15.43 -2.03 -3.67
N TYR A 48 14.76 -3.14 -3.91
CA TYR A 48 14.90 -3.97 -5.11
C TYR A 48 13.53 -4.17 -5.75
N TRP A 49 13.50 -4.51 -7.03
CA TRP A 49 12.26 -4.72 -7.79
C TRP A 49 12.14 -6.16 -8.28
N GLY A 50 10.89 -6.62 -8.36
CA GLY A 50 10.53 -8.00 -8.71
C GLY A 50 10.44 -8.28 -10.20
N ASP A 51 10.43 -7.23 -11.03
CA ASP A 51 10.46 -7.29 -12.49
C ASP A 51 11.86 -7.66 -13.03
N GLU A 52 12.90 -7.47 -12.23
CA GLU A 52 14.28 -7.85 -12.54
C GLU A 52 14.74 -9.05 -11.72
N GLU A 53 15.69 -9.84 -12.26
CA GLU A 53 16.33 -10.91 -11.47
C GLU A 53 17.14 -10.30 -10.31
N PRO A 54 17.03 -10.82 -9.07
CA PRO A 54 17.70 -10.19 -7.94
C PRO A 54 19.23 -10.16 -8.11
N PRO A 55 19.85 -8.98 -8.10
CA PRO A 55 21.28 -8.84 -8.34
C PRO A 55 22.09 -9.48 -7.21
N ARG A 56 23.39 -9.69 -7.43
CA ARG A 56 24.30 -10.21 -6.38
C ARG A 56 24.22 -9.40 -5.09
N ALA A 57 24.17 -8.07 -5.20
CA ALA A 57 24.06 -7.15 -4.05
C ALA A 57 22.82 -7.41 -3.18
N PHE A 58 21.70 -7.87 -3.77
CA PHE A 58 20.51 -8.24 -3.00
C PHE A 58 20.80 -9.37 -2.02
N TRP A 59 21.44 -10.44 -2.51
CA TRP A 59 21.75 -11.61 -1.69
C TRP A 59 22.76 -11.29 -0.58
N GLU A 60 23.71 -10.41 -0.86
CA GLU A 60 24.68 -9.90 0.13
C GLU A 60 23.96 -9.04 1.19
N ASN A 61 23.11 -8.10 0.78
CA ASN A 61 22.37 -7.24 1.70
C ASN A 61 21.34 -8.01 2.55
N LEU A 62 20.81 -9.11 2.03
CA LEU A 62 19.86 -9.97 2.75
C LEU A 62 20.54 -10.72 3.90
N SER A 63 21.75 -11.25 3.66
CA SER A 63 22.37 -12.26 4.52
C SER A 63 23.59 -11.80 5.33
N LEU A 64 24.31 -10.78 4.87
CA LEU A 64 25.51 -10.29 5.55
C LEU A 64 25.14 -9.21 6.57
N THR A 65 25.86 -9.18 7.70
CA THR A 65 25.92 -7.99 8.57
C THR A 65 26.92 -6.99 7.99
N GLY A 66 26.67 -5.69 8.11
CA GLY A 66 27.69 -4.69 7.83
C GLY A 66 28.90 -4.84 8.76
N LEU A 67 30.09 -4.43 8.31
CA LEU A 67 31.36 -4.52 9.09
C LEU A 67 31.27 -3.86 10.47
N LEU A 68 30.39 -2.87 10.65
CA LEU A 68 30.18 -2.13 11.90
C LEU A 68 28.91 -2.57 12.65
N GLY A 69 28.38 -3.75 12.35
CA GLY A 69 27.10 -4.20 12.91
C GLY A 69 25.88 -3.49 12.31
N THR A 70 26.05 -2.78 11.18
CA THR A 70 24.97 -2.09 10.47
C THR A 70 23.89 -3.09 10.08
N GLN A 71 22.65 -2.79 10.48
CA GLN A 71 21.47 -3.57 10.15
C GLN A 71 20.73 -2.95 8.97
N ARG A 72 20.25 -3.81 8.06
CA ARG A 72 19.63 -3.40 6.81
C ARG A 72 18.14 -3.62 6.79
N LEU A 73 17.40 -2.63 6.32
CA LEU A 73 16.01 -2.77 5.91
C LEU A 73 16.02 -3.03 4.40
N VAL A 74 15.65 -4.25 4.00
CA VAL A 74 15.66 -4.67 2.59
C VAL A 74 14.23 -4.76 2.10
N LEU A 75 13.80 -3.79 1.29
CA LEU A 75 12.49 -3.77 0.68
C LEU A 75 12.56 -4.38 -0.72
N VAL A 76 11.62 -5.27 -1.05
CA VAL A 76 11.45 -5.78 -2.42
C VAL A 76 10.07 -5.41 -2.91
N ARG A 77 10.01 -4.51 -3.89
CA ARG A 77 8.80 -4.11 -4.62
C ARG A 77 8.44 -5.16 -5.64
N GLN A 78 7.14 -5.35 -5.87
CA GLN A 78 6.60 -6.27 -6.87
C GLN A 78 7.16 -7.69 -6.77
N ALA A 79 7.49 -8.16 -5.56
CA ALA A 79 8.16 -9.45 -5.35
C ALA A 79 7.35 -10.64 -5.89
N ASN A 80 6.04 -10.46 -6.11
CA ASN A 80 5.15 -11.42 -6.77
C ASN A 80 5.54 -11.72 -8.22
N GLN A 81 6.33 -10.87 -8.87
CA GLN A 81 6.79 -11.05 -10.24
C GLN A 81 8.01 -11.97 -10.36
N TRP A 82 8.80 -12.14 -9.28
CA TRP A 82 9.89 -13.09 -9.28
C TRP A 82 9.41 -14.51 -9.53
N ASN A 83 10.19 -15.24 -10.34
CA ASN A 83 9.88 -16.61 -10.70
C ASN A 83 10.07 -17.59 -9.52
N ALA A 84 9.62 -18.84 -9.72
CA ALA A 84 9.69 -19.88 -8.69
C ALA A 84 11.13 -20.20 -8.23
N ALA A 85 12.12 -20.16 -9.12
CA ALA A 85 13.51 -20.48 -8.77
C ALA A 85 14.10 -19.47 -7.77
N VAL A 86 13.84 -18.17 -8.00
CA VAL A 86 14.22 -17.10 -7.07
C VAL A 86 13.55 -17.31 -5.71
N TRP A 87 12.25 -17.58 -5.70
CA TRP A 87 11.50 -17.78 -4.46
C TRP A 87 11.89 -19.05 -3.69
N HIS A 88 12.26 -20.13 -4.37
CA HIS A 88 12.80 -21.32 -3.71
C HIS A 88 14.14 -21.02 -3.03
N ARG A 89 15.04 -20.30 -3.71
CA ARG A 89 16.32 -19.85 -3.12
C ARG A 89 16.08 -18.91 -1.94
N LEU A 90 15.16 -17.98 -2.08
CA LEU A 90 14.76 -17.06 -1.02
C LEU A 90 14.19 -17.80 0.19
N SER A 91 13.25 -18.73 -0.03
CA SER A 91 12.66 -19.54 1.04
C SER A 91 13.70 -20.33 1.82
N LYS A 92 14.77 -20.80 1.15
CA LYS A 92 15.90 -21.44 1.82
C LYS A 92 16.72 -20.43 2.64
N ALA A 93 17.00 -19.25 2.09
CA ALA A 93 17.74 -18.20 2.80
C ALA A 93 16.99 -17.70 4.05
N LEU A 94 15.67 -17.50 3.94
CA LEU A 94 14.80 -17.06 5.04
C LEU A 94 14.60 -18.12 6.14
N SER A 95 15.00 -19.37 5.90
CA SER A 95 14.99 -20.41 6.93
C SER A 95 16.09 -20.21 7.99
N GLN A 96 17.08 -19.37 7.69
CA GLN A 96 18.22 -19.08 8.55
C GLN A 96 18.07 -17.69 9.19
N PRO A 97 18.62 -17.45 10.40
CA PRO A 97 18.64 -16.12 11.01
C PRO A 97 19.41 -15.10 10.15
N LEU A 98 18.76 -13.98 9.78
CA LEU A 98 19.30 -12.99 8.84
C LEU A 98 20.20 -11.92 9.48
N ALA A 99 21.03 -12.29 10.43
CA ALA A 99 22.07 -11.44 11.01
C ALA A 99 21.63 -10.02 11.47
N GLY A 100 20.35 -9.86 11.83
CA GLY A 100 19.76 -8.58 12.24
C GLY A 100 19.11 -7.76 11.13
N ASN A 101 19.25 -8.16 9.86
CA ASN A 101 18.56 -7.54 8.73
C ASN A 101 17.05 -7.73 8.84
N PHE A 102 16.30 -6.88 8.14
CA PHE A 102 14.86 -6.85 8.15
C PHE A 102 14.32 -6.77 6.73
N PRO A 103 14.17 -7.92 6.05
CA PRO A 103 13.58 -7.92 4.72
C PRO A 103 12.06 -7.84 4.78
N MET A 104 11.50 -7.09 3.84
CA MET A 104 10.07 -6.88 3.64
C MET A 104 9.76 -7.12 2.16
N PHE A 105 8.90 -8.09 1.87
CA PHE A 105 8.52 -8.46 0.51
C PHE A 105 7.13 -7.90 0.20
N CYS A 106 7.08 -6.92 -0.69
CA CYS A 106 5.86 -6.30 -1.17
C CYS A 106 5.30 -7.16 -2.31
N LEU A 107 4.05 -7.57 -2.17
CA LEU A 107 3.28 -8.27 -3.20
C LEU A 107 2.14 -7.35 -3.64
N GLU A 108 2.42 -6.57 -4.68
CA GLU A 108 1.53 -5.61 -5.32
C GLU A 108 0.51 -6.34 -6.20
N VAL A 109 -0.42 -7.02 -5.54
CA VAL A 109 -1.45 -7.83 -6.20
C VAL A 109 -2.85 -7.37 -5.80
N GLY A 110 -3.77 -7.44 -6.76
CA GLY A 110 -5.18 -7.18 -6.53
C GLY A 110 -5.85 -8.23 -5.64
N PHE A 111 -7.02 -7.85 -5.14
CA PHE A 111 -7.91 -8.71 -4.37
C PHE A 111 -9.18 -8.99 -5.17
N GLU A 112 -9.69 -10.21 -5.08
CA GLU A 112 -10.97 -10.60 -5.67
C GLU A 112 -11.78 -11.36 -4.62
N LYS A 113 -12.98 -10.86 -4.31
CA LYS A 113 -13.87 -11.44 -3.29
C LYS A 113 -13.15 -11.71 -1.95
N GLY A 114 -12.30 -10.76 -1.52
CA GLY A 114 -11.54 -10.86 -0.28
C GLY A 114 -10.28 -11.73 -0.33
N LYS A 115 -9.92 -12.28 -1.50
CA LYS A 115 -8.74 -13.11 -1.68
C LYS A 115 -7.71 -12.40 -2.54
N PHE A 116 -6.48 -12.31 -2.06
CA PHE A 116 -5.34 -11.76 -2.80
C PHE A 116 -4.88 -12.70 -3.91
N LYS A 117 -4.49 -12.15 -5.06
CA LYS A 117 -4.07 -12.89 -6.26
C LYS A 117 -2.60 -13.33 -6.25
N VAL A 118 -2.11 -13.82 -5.11
CA VAL A 118 -0.76 -14.40 -5.03
C VAL A 118 -0.75 -15.81 -5.63
N PRO A 119 0.25 -16.20 -6.44
CA PRO A 119 0.32 -17.55 -7.00
C PRO A 119 0.29 -18.65 -5.93
N ALA A 120 -0.51 -19.70 -6.17
CA ALA A 120 -0.70 -20.78 -5.20
C ALA A 120 0.60 -21.55 -4.88
N TRP A 121 1.54 -21.63 -5.83
CA TRP A 121 2.84 -22.25 -5.59
C TRP A 121 3.69 -21.44 -4.59
N LEU A 122 3.59 -20.11 -4.60
CA LEU A 122 4.30 -19.23 -3.67
C LEU A 122 3.74 -19.41 -2.24
N MET A 123 2.41 -19.47 -2.11
CA MET A 123 1.75 -19.70 -0.83
C MET A 123 2.10 -21.06 -0.18
N LYS A 124 2.51 -22.04 -0.99
CA LYS A 124 2.93 -23.36 -0.51
C LYS A 124 4.39 -23.40 -0.04
N LEU A 125 5.18 -22.35 -0.27
CA LEU A 125 6.58 -22.34 0.13
C LEU A 125 6.74 -22.29 1.66
N PRO A 126 7.81 -22.89 2.22
CA PRO A 126 8.09 -22.87 3.65
C PRO A 126 8.10 -21.46 4.26
N CYS A 127 8.68 -20.46 3.57
CA CYS A 127 8.71 -19.10 4.09
C CYS A 127 7.31 -18.47 4.19
N TRP A 128 6.43 -18.72 3.22
CA TRP A 128 5.05 -18.23 3.30
C TRP A 128 4.28 -18.89 4.43
N THR A 129 4.27 -20.23 4.46
CA THR A 129 3.53 -20.99 5.48
C THR A 129 4.03 -20.71 6.89
N PHE A 130 5.33 -20.45 7.06
CA PHE A 130 5.89 -20.02 8.34
C PHE A 130 5.42 -18.61 8.71
N ALA A 131 5.53 -17.64 7.80
CA ALA A 131 5.07 -16.28 8.04
C ALA A 131 3.57 -16.22 8.38
N GLU A 132 2.73 -17.02 7.73
CA GLU A 132 1.30 -17.10 8.02
C GLU A 132 1.05 -17.61 9.45
N LYS A 133 1.72 -18.69 9.86
CA LYS A 133 1.64 -19.22 11.24
C LYS A 133 2.10 -18.21 12.29
N GLN A 134 3.12 -17.41 11.96
CA GLN A 134 3.65 -16.39 12.86
C GLN A 134 2.92 -15.04 12.77
N GLN A 135 1.91 -14.91 11.90
CA GLN A 135 1.20 -13.66 11.64
C GLN A 135 2.12 -12.53 11.12
N TRP A 136 3.09 -12.87 10.26
CA TRP A 136 4.05 -11.97 9.62
C TRP A 136 3.63 -11.52 8.23
N ILE A 137 2.35 -11.67 7.90
CA ILE A 137 1.77 -11.27 6.61
C ILE A 137 0.75 -10.17 6.87
N TRP A 138 1.10 -8.95 6.50
CA TRP A 138 0.17 -7.84 6.45
C TRP A 138 -0.60 -7.88 5.12
N ARG A 139 -1.90 -7.62 5.18
CA ARG A 139 -2.81 -7.68 4.03
C ARG A 139 -3.73 -6.48 4.04
N SER A 140 -3.90 -5.84 2.89
CA SER A 140 -4.86 -4.77 2.68
C SER A 140 -5.41 -4.85 1.26
N GLU A 141 -6.73 -4.75 1.10
CA GLU A 141 -7.37 -4.68 -0.23
C GLU A 141 -7.06 -3.37 -0.97
N GLY A 142 -6.42 -2.41 -0.30
CA GLY A 142 -6.24 -1.05 -0.80
C GLY A 142 -7.48 -0.18 -0.53
N VAL A 143 -7.56 0.91 -1.27
CA VAL A 143 -8.76 1.75 -1.30
C VAL A 143 -9.78 1.09 -2.22
N THR A 144 -11.01 0.92 -1.74
CA THR A 144 -12.12 0.26 -2.44
C THR A 144 -13.39 1.08 -2.26
N ASP A 145 -14.40 0.90 -3.11
CA ASP A 145 -15.70 1.60 -2.95
C ASP A 145 -16.34 1.35 -1.58
N LYS A 146 -16.07 0.19 -0.97
CA LYS A 146 -16.61 -0.18 0.34
C LYS A 146 -15.97 0.60 1.48
N ASN A 147 -14.70 1.01 1.34
CA ASN A 147 -13.93 1.62 2.42
C ASN A 147 -13.53 3.08 2.14
N ILE A 148 -13.77 3.60 0.93
CA ILE A 148 -13.28 4.91 0.48
C ILE A 148 -13.70 6.06 1.37
N ALA A 149 -14.97 6.12 1.79
CA ALA A 149 -15.46 7.19 2.67
C ALA A 149 -14.73 7.20 4.02
N ARG A 150 -14.53 6.02 4.61
CA ARG A 150 -13.78 5.88 5.86
C ARG A 150 -12.31 6.23 5.65
N PHE A 151 -11.72 5.80 4.55
CA PHE A 151 -10.32 6.09 4.23
C PHE A 151 -10.08 7.60 4.11
N ILE A 152 -10.95 8.31 3.37
CA ILE A 152 -10.90 9.78 3.23
C ILE A 152 -11.02 10.46 4.59
N GLN A 153 -11.95 10.01 5.45
CA GLN A 153 -12.08 10.55 6.81
C GLN A 153 -10.82 10.35 7.65
N ASP A 154 -10.20 9.16 7.59
CA ASP A 154 -8.99 8.82 8.34
C ASP A 154 -7.77 9.62 7.85
N GLU A 155 -7.66 9.87 6.55
CA GLU A 155 -6.63 10.76 5.97
C GLU A 155 -6.89 12.23 6.34
N ALA A 156 -8.13 12.71 6.24
CA ALA A 156 -8.51 14.06 6.64
C ALA A 156 -8.18 14.34 8.10
N ALA A 157 -8.52 13.41 8.99
CA ALA A 157 -8.22 13.51 10.41
C ALA A 157 -6.71 13.58 10.68
N ARG A 158 -5.89 12.80 9.95
CA ARG A 158 -4.42 12.86 10.03
C ARG A 158 -3.87 14.20 9.56
N ALA A 159 -4.46 14.80 8.53
CA ALA A 159 -4.09 16.13 8.04
C ALA A 159 -4.70 17.27 8.87
N GLY A 160 -5.49 16.98 9.91
CA GLY A 160 -6.16 18.01 10.72
C GLY A 160 -7.32 18.71 10.00
N VAL A 161 -7.83 18.13 8.92
CA VAL A 161 -8.93 18.67 8.11
C VAL A 161 -10.26 18.09 8.59
N LYS A 162 -11.25 18.96 8.79
CA LYS A 162 -12.64 18.53 9.02
C LYS A 162 -13.40 18.63 7.71
N LEU A 163 -13.98 17.54 7.24
CA LEU A 163 -14.79 17.53 6.02
C LEU A 163 -16.28 17.68 6.37
N SER A 164 -17.01 18.46 5.58
CA SER A 164 -18.47 18.40 5.59
C SER A 164 -18.96 17.05 5.04
N GLN A 165 -20.19 16.65 5.35
CA GLN A 165 -20.75 15.40 4.78
C GLN A 165 -20.87 15.47 3.25
N GLU A 166 -21.21 16.64 2.73
CA GLU A 166 -21.34 16.88 1.29
C GLU A 166 -19.97 16.78 0.59
N THR A 167 -18.93 17.40 1.17
CA THR A 167 -17.55 17.29 0.67
C THR A 167 -17.08 15.84 0.68
N LEU A 168 -17.32 15.11 1.78
CA LEU A 168 -16.96 13.70 1.86
C LEU A 168 -17.66 12.86 0.78
N ALA A 169 -18.97 13.07 0.59
CA ALA A 169 -19.73 12.35 -0.41
C ALA A 169 -19.23 12.64 -1.83
N ARG A 170 -19.03 13.93 -2.17
CA ARG A 170 -18.50 14.36 -3.47
C ARG A 170 -17.12 13.78 -3.72
N PHE A 171 -16.24 13.87 -2.74
CA PHE A 171 -14.87 13.37 -2.83
C PHE A 171 -14.83 11.85 -2.99
N ALA A 172 -15.63 11.11 -2.23
CA ALA A 172 -15.73 9.65 -2.36
C ALA A 172 -16.27 9.20 -3.74
N ASP A 173 -17.14 9.98 -4.36
CA ASP A 173 -17.69 9.66 -5.68
C ASP A 173 -16.66 9.88 -6.80
N THR A 174 -15.89 10.97 -6.72
CA THR A 174 -15.03 11.42 -7.83
C THR A 174 -13.58 10.96 -7.75
N VAL A 175 -13.02 10.71 -6.56
CA VAL A 175 -11.57 10.44 -6.44
C VAL A 175 -11.20 9.03 -6.94
N PRO A 176 -10.07 8.89 -7.65
CA PRO A 176 -9.47 7.59 -7.90
C PRO A 176 -9.28 6.77 -6.61
N ARG A 177 -9.44 5.45 -6.71
CA ARG A 177 -9.25 4.51 -5.59
C ARG A 177 -7.76 4.26 -5.36
N SER A 178 -7.06 5.34 -4.99
CA SER A 178 -5.62 5.40 -4.77
C SER A 178 -5.35 6.19 -3.49
N ALA A 179 -4.64 5.58 -2.54
CA ALA A 179 -4.28 6.22 -1.29
C ALA A 179 -3.38 7.44 -1.50
N GLU A 180 -2.50 7.40 -2.51
CA GLU A 180 -1.64 8.53 -2.86
C GLU A 180 -2.46 9.73 -3.36
N VAL A 181 -3.42 9.49 -4.25
CA VAL A 181 -4.27 10.57 -4.76
C VAL A 181 -5.11 11.17 -3.64
N ILE A 182 -5.75 10.34 -2.82
CA ILE A 182 -6.55 10.81 -1.69
C ILE A 182 -5.70 11.64 -0.71
N ALA A 183 -4.51 11.16 -0.36
CA ALA A 183 -3.61 11.88 0.54
C ALA A 183 -3.23 13.26 -0.04
N ASN A 184 -2.83 13.33 -1.30
CA ASN A 184 -2.46 14.58 -1.96
C ASN A 184 -3.62 15.58 -2.02
N GLU A 185 -4.83 15.11 -2.34
CA GLU A 185 -6.02 15.96 -2.38
C GLU A 185 -6.43 16.46 -0.99
N ILE A 186 -6.29 15.63 0.05
CA ILE A 186 -6.50 16.05 1.43
C ILE A 186 -5.45 17.08 1.87
N GLU A 187 -4.19 16.93 1.47
CA GLU A 187 -3.14 17.92 1.72
C GLU A 187 -3.46 19.26 1.05
N LYS A 188 -3.99 19.25 -0.19
CA LYS A 188 -4.46 20.48 -0.84
C LYS A 188 -5.60 21.13 -0.07
N LEU A 189 -6.58 20.34 0.40
CA LEU A 189 -7.65 20.86 1.24
C LEU A 189 -7.11 21.45 2.55
N ALA A 190 -6.10 20.83 3.16
CA ALA A 190 -5.45 21.37 4.36
C ALA A 190 -4.78 22.73 4.13
N LEU A 191 -4.27 22.96 2.92
CA LEU A 191 -3.67 24.25 2.52
C LEU A 191 -4.73 25.29 2.14
N ALA A 192 -5.81 24.87 1.49
CA ALA A 192 -6.89 25.76 1.03
C ALA A 192 -7.85 26.17 2.15
N CYS A 193 -8.04 25.33 3.17
CA CYS A 193 -8.94 25.59 4.28
C CYS A 193 -8.20 26.31 5.43
N PRO A 194 -8.73 27.43 5.94
CA PRO A 194 -8.17 28.05 7.14
C PRO A 194 -8.17 27.08 8.33
N PRO A 195 -7.16 27.10 9.22
CA PRO A 195 -7.10 26.22 10.37
C PRO A 195 -8.37 26.26 11.23
N GLY A 196 -8.92 25.10 11.56
CA GLY A 196 -10.12 24.98 12.41
C GLY A 196 -11.45 25.12 11.68
N THR A 197 -11.45 25.36 10.37
CA THR A 197 -12.66 25.40 9.54
C THR A 197 -13.06 24.01 9.05
N VAL A 198 -14.31 23.89 8.59
CA VAL A 198 -14.81 22.69 7.92
C VAL A 198 -14.68 22.90 6.42
N ALA A 199 -13.96 22.02 5.74
CA ALA A 199 -13.86 22.00 4.29
C ALA A 199 -15.25 21.70 3.70
N THR A 200 -15.72 22.66 2.91
CA THR A 200 -16.95 22.60 2.09
C THR A 200 -16.60 22.30 0.62
N PRO A 201 -17.58 21.93 -0.23
CA PRO A 201 -17.32 21.59 -1.63
C PRO A 201 -16.61 22.69 -2.44
N GLU A 202 -16.74 23.96 -2.06
CA GLU A 202 -16.06 25.09 -2.71
C GLU A 202 -14.54 25.01 -2.57
N HIS A 203 -14.04 24.42 -1.48
CA HIS A 203 -12.60 24.24 -1.27
C HIS A 203 -12.01 23.13 -2.16
N MET A 204 -12.85 22.29 -2.76
CA MET A 204 -12.43 21.27 -3.73
C MET A 204 -12.17 21.86 -5.13
N SER A 205 -12.55 23.13 -5.38
CA SER A 205 -12.42 23.79 -6.70
C SER A 205 -10.97 24.03 -7.15
N THR A 206 -9.99 23.82 -6.28
CA THR A 206 -8.56 23.78 -6.64
C THR A 206 -8.09 22.42 -7.15
N GLY A 207 -8.95 21.40 -7.04
CA GLY A 207 -8.77 20.12 -7.69
C GLY A 207 -9.61 20.09 -8.97
N ASP A 208 -9.05 20.58 -10.07
CA ASP A 208 -9.56 20.31 -11.41
C ASP A 208 -9.40 18.81 -11.73
N TRP A 209 -10.21 17.98 -11.09
CA TRP A 209 -10.46 16.62 -11.55
C TRP A 209 -11.49 16.73 -12.67
N ILE A 210 -11.01 17.04 -13.87
CA ILE A 210 -11.75 16.70 -15.07
C ILE A 210 -11.91 15.17 -15.02
N PRO A 211 -13.12 14.61 -15.19
CA PRO A 211 -13.41 13.17 -15.19
C PRO A 211 -12.71 12.36 -16.30
N GLU A 212 -11.55 12.79 -16.78
CA GLU A 212 -10.63 11.98 -17.58
C GLU A 212 -10.32 10.64 -16.87
N ALA A 213 -10.51 10.58 -15.55
CA ALA A 213 -10.33 9.40 -14.70
C ALA A 213 -11.39 8.29 -14.83
N ARG A 214 -12.37 8.36 -15.75
CA ARG A 214 -13.18 7.18 -16.13
C ARG A 214 -13.02 6.78 -17.59
N LEU A 215 -12.06 7.36 -18.31
CA LEU A 215 -11.79 6.96 -19.69
C LEU A 215 -11.42 5.47 -19.78
N PHE A 216 -10.72 4.94 -18.78
CA PHE A 216 -10.39 3.52 -18.69
C PHE A 216 -11.59 2.64 -18.33
N ASP A 217 -12.53 3.10 -17.52
CA ASP A 217 -13.79 2.38 -17.28
C ASP A 217 -14.66 2.35 -18.55
N CYS A 218 -14.66 3.44 -19.33
CA CYS A 218 -15.25 3.46 -20.67
C CYS A 218 -14.55 2.49 -21.63
N VAL A 219 -13.22 2.44 -21.62
CA VAL A 219 -12.43 1.50 -22.44
C VAL A 219 -12.68 0.06 -22.00
N ASP A 220 -12.75 -0.22 -20.70
CA ASP A 220 -13.06 -1.56 -20.17
C ASP A 220 -14.49 -1.98 -20.55
N ALA A 221 -15.48 -1.09 -20.42
CA ALA A 221 -16.84 -1.34 -20.86
C ALA A 221 -16.94 -1.57 -22.37
N LEU A 222 -16.15 -0.83 -23.16
CA LEU A 222 -16.03 -1.00 -24.61
C LEU A 222 -15.38 -2.35 -24.96
N MET A 223 -14.29 -2.73 -24.29
CA MET A 223 -13.62 -4.02 -24.47
C MET A 223 -14.51 -5.20 -24.06
N GLN A 224 -15.41 -5.00 -23.11
CA GLN A 224 -16.42 -5.98 -22.68
C GLN A 224 -17.66 -6.00 -23.58
N GLY A 225 -17.75 -5.14 -24.60
CA GLY A 225 -18.87 -5.06 -25.54
C GLY A 225 -20.16 -4.51 -24.93
N SER A 226 -20.09 -3.80 -23.80
CA SER A 226 -21.26 -3.30 -23.07
C SER A 226 -21.55 -1.84 -23.43
N GLU A 227 -22.22 -1.65 -24.56
CA GLU A 227 -22.61 -0.33 -25.07
C GLU A 227 -23.42 0.50 -24.04
N ALA A 228 -24.34 -0.13 -23.31
CA ALA A 228 -25.12 0.54 -22.28
C ALA A 228 -24.29 1.01 -21.07
N ALA A 229 -23.18 0.35 -20.77
CA ALA A 229 -22.27 0.79 -19.71
C ALA A 229 -21.40 1.97 -20.20
N VAL A 230 -20.94 1.92 -21.45
CA VAL A 230 -20.21 3.02 -22.10
C VAL A 230 -21.05 4.30 -22.09
N TRP A 231 -22.31 4.23 -22.56
CA TRP A 231 -23.20 5.40 -22.57
C TRP A 231 -23.53 5.93 -21.18
N ARG A 232 -23.60 5.07 -20.17
CA ARG A 232 -23.83 5.49 -18.77
C ARG A 232 -22.64 6.26 -18.22
N GLU A 233 -21.41 5.84 -18.52
CA GLU A 233 -20.22 6.57 -18.11
C GLU A 233 -20.07 7.89 -18.89
N PHE A 234 -20.39 7.91 -20.21
CA PHE A 234 -20.41 9.16 -20.99
C PHE A 234 -21.50 10.15 -20.53
N ALA A 235 -22.69 9.68 -20.18
CA ALA A 235 -23.77 10.54 -19.69
C ALA A 235 -23.40 11.26 -18.39
N ARG A 236 -22.63 10.59 -17.52
CA ARG A 236 -22.09 11.20 -16.29
C ARG A 236 -21.04 12.28 -16.56
N ILE A 237 -20.42 12.26 -17.74
CA ILE A 237 -19.47 13.30 -18.18
C ILE A 237 -20.24 14.49 -18.76
N SER A 238 -21.30 14.26 -19.53
CA SER A 238 -22.11 15.34 -20.14
C SER A 238 -22.93 16.15 -19.13
N ASP A 239 -23.40 15.54 -18.04
CA ASP A 239 -24.13 16.26 -16.97
C ASP A 239 -23.25 17.30 -16.24
N ILE A 240 -21.93 17.28 -16.46
CA ILE A 240 -20.96 18.22 -15.87
C ILE A 240 -20.80 19.48 -16.73
N GLU A 241 -20.98 19.40 -18.05
CA GLU A 241 -20.92 20.58 -18.93
C GLU A 241 -22.17 21.47 -18.80
N ASP A 242 -23.33 20.88 -18.47
CA ASP A 242 -24.59 21.62 -18.29
C ASP A 242 -24.74 22.26 -16.88
N ALA A 243 -23.80 21.99 -15.97
CA ALA A 243 -23.82 22.49 -14.58
C ALA A 243 -22.69 23.50 -14.25
N ALA A 244 -21.91 23.92 -15.25
CA ALA A 244 -20.88 24.96 -15.17
C ALA A 244 -21.39 26.32 -15.70
#